data_AF-A0A6L6BYE1-F1
#
_entry.id   AF-A0A6L6BYE1-F1
#
_cell.length_a   1.000
_cell.length_b   1.000
_cell.length_c   1.000
_cell.angle_alpha   90.00
_cell.angle_beta   90.00
_cell.angle_gamma   90.00
#
_symmetry.space_group_name_H-M   'P 1'
#
loop_
_entity.id
_entity.type
_entity.pdbx_description
1 polymer ?
#
loop_
_entity_poly.entity_id
_entity_poly.type
_entity_poly.pdbx_seq_one_letter_code
_entity_poly.pdbx_strand_id
1 'polypeptide(L)'
;MSARSEGFSNPSADQSRLAEYRQVSTESPEPDVIRYAAELLDSGALVAFPTETVYGLGARASNPKAISDVFLAKGRPLTDPL
;
A
#
# COMPACT_ATOMS: atom_id res chain seq x y z
N MET A 1 29.56 2.09 -18.68
CA MET A 1 28.11 1.82 -18.82
C MET A 1 27.40 2.59 -17.73
N SER A 2 26.66 3.63 -18.10
CA SER A 2 26.17 4.67 -17.20
C SER A 2 24.75 4.34 -16.75
N ALA A 3 24.55 4.11 -15.45
CA ALA A 3 23.24 3.99 -14.85
C ALA A 3 22.60 5.38 -14.84
N ARG A 4 21.59 5.59 -15.69
CA ARG A 4 20.74 6.78 -15.62
C ARG A 4 19.69 6.54 -14.53
N SER A 5 19.97 7.10 -13.36
CA SER A 5 18.97 7.38 -12.33
C SER A 5 18.08 8.52 -12.82
N GLU A 6 16.99 8.18 -13.52
CA GLU A 6 15.92 9.13 -13.81
C GLU A 6 15.15 9.38 -12.50
N GLY A 7 15.47 10.52 -11.86
CA GLY A 7 14.69 11.01 -10.73
C GLY A 7 13.29 11.39 -11.19
N PHE A 8 12.27 10.74 -10.62
CA PHE A 8 10.89 11.09 -10.87
C PHE A 8 10.43 12.13 -9.84
N SER A 9 10.30 13.36 -10.31
CA SER A 9 9.65 14.47 -9.62
C SER A 9 8.18 14.13 -9.35
N ASN A 10 7.80 14.11 -8.08
CA ASN A 10 6.41 14.00 -7.63
C ASN A 10 5.64 15.25 -8.09
N PRO A 11 4.67 15.17 -9.01
CA PRO A 11 3.93 16.35 -9.42
C PRO A 11 2.90 16.68 -8.33
N SER A 12 2.99 17.92 -7.86
CA SER A 12 1.90 18.76 -7.34
C SER A 12 0.90 18.12 -6.36
N ALA A 13 0.95 18.62 -5.13
CA ALA A 13 -0.03 18.48 -4.07
C ALA A 13 -1.47 18.77 -4.55
N ASP A 14 -2.20 17.72 -4.91
CA ASP A 14 -3.65 17.69 -4.75
C ASP A 14 -3.94 17.08 -3.37
N GLN A 15 -4.40 17.92 -2.44
CA GLN A 15 -4.74 17.51 -1.08
C GLN A 15 -6.03 16.67 -1.00
N SER A 16 -6.62 16.30 -2.15
CA SER A 16 -7.73 15.36 -2.25
C SER A 16 -7.29 13.88 -2.27
N ARG A 17 -6.00 13.58 -2.07
CA ARG A 17 -5.48 12.20 -2.09
C ARG A 17 -6.01 11.38 -0.90
N LEU A 18 -6.97 10.50 -1.18
CA LEU A 18 -7.43 9.44 -0.27
C LEU A 18 -6.36 8.38 0.04
N ALA A 19 -5.21 8.41 -0.65
CA ALA A 19 -4.12 7.46 -0.50
C ALA A 19 -2.75 8.15 -0.59
N GLU A 20 -1.83 7.75 0.28
CA GLU A 20 -0.41 8.12 0.26
C GLU A 20 0.38 7.10 -0.55
N TYR A 21 1.29 7.57 -1.41
CA TYR A 21 2.17 6.72 -2.22
C TYR A 21 3.62 6.90 -1.78
N ARG A 22 4.33 5.79 -1.58
CA ARG A 22 5.78 5.76 -1.36
C ARG A 22 6.44 4.81 -2.34
N GLN A 23 7.54 5.26 -2.95
CA GLN A 23 8.36 4.40 -3.78
C GLN A 23 9.17 3.47 -2.88
N VAL A 24 9.25 2.20 -3.29
CA VAL A 24 10.06 1.17 -2.64
C VAL A 24 10.77 0.38 -3.72
N SER A 25 12.05 0.13 -3.51
CA SER A 25 12.85 -0.69 -4.42
C SER A 25 12.48 -2.18 -4.26
N THR A 26 12.14 -2.87 -5.35
CA THR A 26 11.75 -4.29 -5.29
C THR A 26 12.91 -5.23 -4.99
N GLU A 27 14.13 -4.84 -5.35
CA GLU A 27 15.36 -5.63 -5.10
C GLU A 27 15.96 -5.37 -3.71
N SER A 28 15.70 -4.19 -3.13
CA SER A 28 16.25 -3.78 -1.84
C SER A 28 15.29 -2.81 -1.14
N PRO A 29 14.21 -3.31 -0.54
CA PRO A 29 13.20 -2.46 0.06
C PRO A 29 13.75 -1.68 1.25
N GLU A 30 13.48 -0.39 1.27
CA GLU A 30 13.93 0.54 2.31
C GLU A 30 13.26 0.18 3.65
N PRO A 31 14.02 -0.21 4.69
CA PRO A 31 13.45 -0.72 5.94
C PRO A 31 12.51 0.25 6.65
N ASP A 32 12.75 1.56 6.50
CA ASP A 32 11.92 2.60 7.11
C ASP A 32 10.55 2.71 6.43
N VAL A 33 10.47 2.47 5.12
CA VAL A 33 9.17 2.46 4.41
C VAL A 33 8.38 1.22 4.79
N ILE A 34 9.04 0.07 4.93
CA ILE A 34 8.41 -1.17 5.41
C ILE A 34 7.90 -1.00 6.85
N ARG A 35 8.69 -0.36 7.72
CA ARG A 35 8.28 -0.08 9.10
C ARG A 35 7.08 0.86 9.16
N TYR A 36 7.09 1.93 8.35
CA TYR A 36 5.96 2.84 8.24
C TYR A 36 4.69 2.12 7.76
N ALA A 37 4.80 1.25 6.76
CA ALA A 37 3.68 0.42 6.31
C ALA A 37 3.15 -0.51 7.41
N ALA A 38 4.03 -1.09 8.24
CA ALA A 38 3.62 -1.90 9.38
C ALA A 38 2.88 -1.05 10.45
N GLU A 39 3.37 0.15 10.74
CA GLU A 39 2.70 1.09 11.66
C GLU A 39 1.31 1.50 11.15
N LEU A 40 1.16 1.71 9.84
CA LEU A 40 -0.14 1.96 9.22
C LEU A 40 -1.10 0.79 9.40
N LEU A 41 -0.66 -0.44 9.14
CA LEU A 41 -1.47 -1.64 9.39
C LEU A 41 -1.87 -1.74 10.88
N ASP A 42 -0.94 -1.43 11.79
CA ASP A 42 -1.17 -1.44 13.23
C ASP A 42 -2.21 -0.41 13.68
N SER A 43 -2.21 0.76 13.05
CA SER A 43 -3.24 1.80 13.24
C SER A 43 -4.61 1.42 12.67
N GLY A 44 -4.70 0.31 11.92
CA GLY A 44 -5.91 -0.14 11.24
C GLY A 44 -6.13 0.47 9.86
N ALA A 45 -5.11 1.12 9.28
CA ALA A 45 -5.14 1.59 7.90
C ALA A 45 -4.90 0.44 6.91
N LEU A 46 -5.23 0.70 5.64
CA LEU A 46 -5.02 -0.23 4.54
C LEU A 46 -3.72 0.09 3.81
N VAL A 47 -2.97 -0.93 3.41
CA VAL A 47 -1.72 -0.77 2.67
C VAL A 47 -1.75 -1.60 1.40
N ALA A 48 -1.57 -0.96 0.24
CA ALA A 48 -1.35 -1.67 -1.01
C ALA A 48 0.14 -1.89 -1.25
N PHE A 49 0.55 -3.11 -1.63
CA PHE A 49 1.96 -3.46 -1.85
C PHE A 49 2.14 -4.36 -3.08
N PRO A 50 3.28 -4.25 -3.80
CA PRO A 50 3.55 -5.08 -4.96
C PRO A 50 3.90 -6.52 -4.53
N THR A 51 3.47 -7.51 -5.31
CA THR A 51 3.92 -8.90 -5.22
C THR A 51 4.41 -9.38 -6.59
N GLU A 52 4.85 -10.64 -6.68
CA GLU A 52 5.30 -11.24 -7.95
C GLU A 52 4.21 -11.23 -9.03
N THR A 53 2.94 -11.43 -8.65
CA THR A 53 1.85 -11.65 -9.61
C THR A 53 0.87 -10.49 -9.70
N VAL A 54 0.50 -9.87 -8.58
CA VAL A 54 -0.47 -8.76 -8.52
C VAL A 54 -0.18 -7.79 -7.38
N TYR A 55 -0.88 -6.66 -7.32
CA TYR A 55 -0.87 -5.83 -6.12
C TYR A 55 -1.75 -6.45 -5.04
N GLY A 56 -1.19 -6.60 -3.84
CA GLY A 56 -1.92 -6.98 -2.64
C GLY A 56 -2.48 -5.75 -1.94
N LEU A 57 -3.66 -5.87 -1.34
CA LEU A 57 -4.20 -4.91 -0.37
C LEU A 57 -4.23 -5.59 0.99
N GLY A 58 -3.39 -5.11 1.91
CA GLY A 58 -3.23 -5.62 3.27
C GLY A 58 -3.98 -4.79 4.30
N ALA A 59 -4.43 -5.48 5.35
CA ALA A 59 -4.95 -4.91 6.59
C ALA A 59 -4.52 -5.79 7.76
N ARG A 60 -4.60 -5.24 8.97
CA ARG A 60 -4.32 -6.02 10.18
C ARG A 60 -5.40 -7.06 10.43
N ALA A 61 -5.01 -8.33 10.33
CA ALA A 61 -5.91 -9.48 10.48
C ALA A 61 -6.57 -9.61 11.87
N SER A 62 -5.99 -9.02 12.91
CA SER A 62 -6.58 -8.98 14.25
C SER A 62 -7.58 -7.84 14.46
N ASN A 63 -7.80 -6.98 13.47
CA ASN A 63 -8.72 -5.85 13.54
C ASN A 63 -9.92 -6.07 12.60
N PRO A 64 -11.10 -6.47 13.13
CA PRO A 64 -12.30 -6.71 12.33
C PRO A 64 -12.76 -5.49 11.52
N LYS A 65 -12.54 -4.28 12.03
CA LYS A 65 -12.86 -3.04 11.31
C LYS A 65 -11.99 -2.90 10.07
N ALA A 66 -10.68 -3.08 10.20
CA ALA A 66 -9.75 -2.98 9.08
C ALA A 66 -10.04 -4.04 8.01
N ILE A 67 -10.46 -5.25 8.42
CA ILE A 67 -10.93 -6.29 7.50
C ILE A 67 -12.17 -5.80 6.72
N SER A 68 -13.18 -5.27 7.42
CA SER A 68 -14.37 -4.69 6.76
C SER A 68 -14.00 -3.59 5.77
N ASP A 69 -13.03 -2.74 6.11
CA ASP A 69 -12.54 -1.67 5.26
C ASP A 69 -11.86 -2.21 3.97
N VAL A 70 -11.16 -3.36 4.02
CA VAL A 70 -10.63 -4.05 2.81
C VAL A 70 -11.76 -4.48 1.88
N PHE A 71 -12.82 -5.09 2.42
CA PHE A 71 -13.97 -5.55 1.63
C PHE A 71 -14.69 -4.37 0.98
N LEU A 72 -14.89 -3.28 1.72
CA LEU A 72 -15.47 -2.04 1.21
C LEU A 72 -14.59 -1.41 0.13
N ALA A 73 -13.28 -1.31 0.35
CA ALA A 73 -12.33 -0.72 -0.60
C ALA A 73 -12.23 -1.51 -1.92
N LYS A 74 -12.38 -2.84 -1.88
CA LYS A 74 -12.44 -3.68 -3.09
C LYS A 74 -13.77 -3.59 -3.84
N GLY A 75 -14.78 -2.92 -3.29
CA GLY A 75 -16.08 -2.70 -3.94
C GLY A 75 -16.84 -3.98 -4.28
N ARG A 76 -16.53 -5.10 -3.61
CA ARG A 76 -17.18 -6.39 -3.86
C ARG A 76 -18.29 -6.63 -2.82
N PRO A 77 -19.49 -7.10 -3.24
CA PRO A 77 -20.49 -7.57 -2.29
C PRO A 77 -19.89 -8.71 -1.44
N LEU A 78 -20.30 -8.78 -0.17
CA LEU A 78 -19.76 -9.62 0.91
C LEU A 78 -19.73 -11.16 0.66
N THR A 79 -20.07 -11.61 -0.55
CA THR A 79 -20.41 -13.00 -0.91
C THR A 79 -19.40 -13.68 -1.83
N ASP A 80 -18.31 -13.02 -2.23
CA ASP A 80 -17.28 -13.61 -3.10
C ASP A 80 -16.04 -13.98 -2.26
N PRO A 81 -15.70 -15.27 -2.09
CA PRO A 81 -14.56 -15.70 -1.29
C PRO A 81 -13.23 -15.33 -1.97
N LEU A 82 -12.22 -15.03 -1.15
CA LEU A 82 -10.83 -14.77 -1.53
C LEU A 82 -10.11 -16.05 -1.96
#